data_AF-A0A5C7PA11-F1
#
_entry.id   AF-A0A5C7PA11-F1
#
_cell.length_a   1.000
_cell.length_b   1.000
_cell.length_c   1.000
_cell.angle_alpha   90.00
_cell.angle_beta   90.00
_cell.angle_gamma   90.00
#
_symmetry.space_group_name_H-M   'P 1'
#
loop_
_entity.id
_entity.type
_entity.pdbx_description
1 polymer ?
#
loop_
_entity_poly.entity_id
_entity_poly.type
_entity_poly.pdbx_seq_one_letter_code
_entity_poly.pdbx_strand_id
1 'polypeptide(L)'
;MGASSTSASYQQGLQDAMIKATQAKLDADNAAAEAAAQAAEQERITTYVAALQRAQAAEAAAVTVAPAAPAAQSQAPASTPAPASTGGSSTSTSNSASSSSAGGSGDASSWANSAAAMAVKTCESGNNYSTNTGNGYYGAWQFDLPSWLANGGGAYAATPDQASAAAQDQVAYNYYQSAGWGPWECAK
;
A
#
# COMPACT_ATOMS: atom_id res chain seq x y z
N MET A 1 -27.17 34.71 -58.70
CA MET A 1 -25.95 34.46 -57.92
C MET A 1 -26.39 34.07 -56.51
N GLY A 2 -26.27 32.80 -56.10
CA GLY A 2 -26.82 32.37 -54.79
C GLY A 2 -26.73 30.87 -54.48
N ALA A 3 -26.43 30.01 -55.46
CA ALA A 3 -26.39 28.56 -55.25
C ALA A 3 -25.10 28.03 -54.57
N SER A 4 -23.99 28.78 -54.61
CA SER A 4 -22.66 28.24 -54.22
C SER A 4 -22.35 28.31 -52.72
N SER A 5 -22.98 29.21 -51.95
CA SER A 5 -22.70 29.32 -50.51
C SER A 5 -23.52 28.36 -49.65
N THR A 6 -24.72 27.98 -50.09
CA THR A 6 -25.61 27.06 -49.36
C THR A 6 -25.12 25.60 -49.42
N SER A 7 -24.47 25.20 -50.51
CA SER A 7 -23.90 23.86 -50.67
C SER A 7 -22.65 23.63 -49.82
N ALA A 8 -21.81 24.65 -49.63
CA ALA A 8 -20.61 24.56 -48.80
C ALA A 8 -20.93 24.44 -47.30
N SER A 9 -21.87 25.23 -46.78
CA SER A 9 -22.30 25.15 -45.38
C SER A 9 -23.03 23.84 -45.07
N TYR A 10 -23.81 23.32 -46.03
CA TYR A 10 -24.43 22.00 -45.90
C TYR A 10 -23.39 20.87 -45.87
N GLN A 11 -22.37 20.90 -46.73
CA GLN A 11 -21.29 19.91 -46.73
C GLN A 11 -20.45 19.94 -45.44
N GLN A 12 -20.17 21.13 -44.91
CA GLN A 12 -19.43 21.27 -43.65
C GLN A 12 -20.23 20.77 -42.44
N GLY A 13 -21.55 21.02 -42.41
CA GLY A 13 -22.43 20.45 -41.38
C GLY A 13 -22.50 18.92 -41.42
N LEU A 14 -22.45 18.32 -42.61
CA LEU A 14 -22.40 16.85 -42.76
C LEU A 14 -21.07 16.25 -42.29
N GLN A 15 -19.95 16.91 -42.56
CA GLN A 15 -18.63 16.46 -42.08
C GLN A 15 -18.51 16.54 -40.57
N ASP A 16 -18.98 17.63 -39.96
CA ASP A 16 -18.98 17.80 -38.49
C ASP A 16 -19.88 16.74 -37.82
N ALA A 17 -21.05 16.45 -38.40
CA ALA A 17 -21.94 15.41 -37.91
C ALA A 17 -21.30 14.00 -37.97
N MET A 18 -20.55 13.69 -39.04
CA MET A 18 -19.85 12.40 -39.15
C MET A 18 -18.67 12.30 -38.18
N ILE A 19 -17.91 13.38 -37.98
CA ILE A 19 -16.82 13.40 -37.00
C ILE A 19 -17.37 13.21 -35.59
N LYS A 20 -18.45 13.92 -35.24
CA LYS A 20 -19.09 13.80 -33.93
C LYS A 20 -19.68 12.40 -33.70
N ALA A 21 -20.28 11.79 -34.73
CA ALA A 21 -20.76 10.42 -34.65
C ALA A 21 -19.61 9.41 -34.47
N THR A 22 -18.47 9.63 -35.13
CA THR A 22 -17.28 8.78 -34.99
C THR A 22 -16.66 8.92 -33.61
N GLN A 23 -16.53 10.15 -33.10
CA GLN A 23 -16.01 10.41 -31.76
C GLN A 23 -16.90 9.77 -30.69
N ALA A 24 -18.23 9.93 -30.81
CA ALA A 24 -19.17 9.30 -29.88
C ALA A 24 -19.06 7.76 -29.88
N LYS A 25 -18.76 7.16 -31.04
CA LYS A 25 -18.53 5.72 -31.14
C LYS A 25 -17.23 5.31 -30.45
N LEU A 26 -16.15 6.06 -30.67
CA LEU A 26 -14.86 5.83 -30.02
C LEU A 26 -14.95 5.98 -28.50
N ASP A 27 -15.65 7.01 -28.02
CA ASP A 27 -15.84 7.24 -26.58
C ASP A 27 -16.64 6.11 -25.93
N ALA A 28 -17.67 5.59 -26.62
CA ALA A 28 -18.45 4.45 -26.15
C ALA A 28 -17.63 3.15 -26.10
N ASP A 29 -16.81 2.90 -27.13
CA ASP A 29 -15.95 1.72 -27.19
C ASP A 29 -14.82 1.79 -26.12
N ASN A 30 -14.25 2.98 -25.89
CA ASN A 30 -13.28 3.20 -24.81
C ASN A 30 -13.91 3.05 -23.42
N ALA A 31 -15.09 3.62 -23.20
CA ALA A 31 -15.81 3.48 -21.93
C ALA A 31 -16.17 2.01 -21.63
N ALA A 32 -16.52 1.24 -22.65
CA ALA A 32 -16.76 -0.20 -22.50
C ALA A 32 -15.48 -0.97 -22.14
N ALA A 33 -14.34 -0.61 -22.73
CA ALA A 33 -13.05 -1.21 -22.40
C ALA A 33 -12.59 -0.87 -20.97
N GLU A 34 -12.77 0.37 -20.54
CA GLU A 34 -12.46 0.82 -19.18
C GLU A 34 -13.38 0.16 -18.14
N ALA A 35 -14.67 0.02 -18.45
CA ALA A 35 -15.61 -0.71 -17.59
C ALA A 35 -15.26 -2.19 -17.45
N ALA A 36 -14.80 -2.84 -18.52
CA ALA A 36 -14.34 -4.22 -18.49
C ALA A 36 -13.04 -4.39 -17.67
N ALA A 37 -12.10 -3.45 -17.80
CA ALA A 37 -10.86 -3.45 -17.01
C ALA A 37 -11.15 -3.25 -15.51
N GLN A 38 -12.05 -2.33 -15.17
CA GLN A 38 -12.47 -2.09 -13.78
C GLN A 38 -13.20 -3.31 -13.19
N ALA A 39 -14.03 -4.01 -13.98
CA ALA A 39 -14.70 -5.23 -13.52
C ALA A 39 -13.70 -6.36 -13.19
N ALA A 40 -12.66 -6.55 -14.02
CA ALA A 40 -11.62 -7.55 -13.76
C ALA A 40 -10.77 -7.21 -12.51
N GLU A 41 -10.51 -5.92 -12.28
CA GLU A 41 -9.80 -5.47 -11.09
C GLU A 41 -10.64 -5.65 -9.82
N GLN A 42 -11.95 -5.35 -9.88
CA GLN A 42 -12.87 -5.58 -8.77
C GLN A 42 -12.98 -7.06 -8.41
N GLU A 43 -12.99 -7.97 -9.39
CA GLU A 43 -13.01 -9.43 -9.12
C GLU A 43 -11.71 -9.91 -8.46
N ARG A 44 -10.56 -9.39 -8.93
CA ARG A 44 -9.24 -9.69 -8.33
C ARG A 44 -9.14 -9.18 -6.90
N ILE A 45 -9.60 -7.95 -6.64
CA ILE A 45 -9.62 -7.34 -5.30
C ILE A 45 -10.59 -8.09 -4.38
N THR A 46 -11.79 -8.42 -4.85
CA THR A 46 -12.79 -9.16 -4.07
C THR A 46 -12.28 -10.53 -3.65
N THR A 47 -11.63 -11.25 -4.57
CA THR A 47 -11.02 -12.55 -4.28
C THR A 47 -9.89 -12.43 -3.24
N TYR A 48 -9.08 -11.38 -3.34
CA TYR A 48 -7.99 -11.10 -2.39
C TYR A 48 -8.52 -10.77 -0.98
N VAL A 49 -9.52 -9.89 -0.87
CA VAL A 49 -10.14 -9.54 0.41
C VAL A 49 -10.83 -10.75 1.05
N ALA A 50 -11.52 -11.58 0.27
CA ALA A 50 -12.13 -12.81 0.76
C ALA A 50 -11.09 -13.86 1.21
N ALA A 51 -9.89 -13.86 0.63
CA ALA A 51 -8.79 -14.70 1.10
C ALA A 51 -8.21 -14.19 2.42
N LEU A 52 -8.02 -12.87 2.56
CA LEU A 52 -7.55 -12.26 3.80
C LEU A 52 -8.52 -12.46 4.96
N GLN A 53 -9.82 -12.28 4.73
CA GLN A 53 -10.84 -12.54 5.76
C GLN A 53 -10.88 -14.02 6.18
N ARG A 54 -10.67 -14.96 5.25
CA ARG A 54 -10.58 -16.39 5.58
C ARG A 54 -9.33 -16.72 6.41
N ALA A 55 -8.19 -16.08 6.14
CA ALA A 55 -6.99 -16.22 6.94
C ALA A 55 -7.18 -15.67 8.37
N GLN A 56 -7.78 -14.48 8.49
CA GLN A 56 -8.09 -13.87 9.79
C GLN A 56 -9.11 -14.69 10.60
N ALA A 57 -10.12 -15.28 9.95
CA ALA A 57 -11.08 -16.16 10.61
C ALA A 57 -10.44 -17.48 11.10
N ALA A 58 -9.44 -18.00 10.38
CA ALA A 58 -8.65 -19.15 10.83
C ALA A 58 -7.78 -18.80 12.05
N GLU A 59 -7.19 -17.60 12.09
CA GLU A 59 -6.47 -17.10 13.27
C GLU A 59 -7.38 -16.88 14.48
N ALA A 60 -8.60 -16.37 14.28
CA ALA A 60 -9.58 -16.22 15.36
C ALA A 60 -10.02 -17.58 15.96
N ALA A 61 -10.06 -18.65 15.15
CA ALA A 61 -10.32 -20.00 15.62
C ALA A 61 -9.14 -20.61 16.41
N ALA A 62 -7.91 -20.13 16.21
CA ALA A 62 -6.74 -20.59 16.97
C ALA A 62 -6.66 -19.96 18.37
N VAL A 63 -7.21 -18.77 18.58
CA VAL A 63 -7.21 -18.05 19.87
C VAL A 63 -8.17 -18.66 20.91
N THR A 64 -9.09 -19.55 20.51
CA THR A 64 -10.08 -20.16 21.42
C THR A 64 -9.71 -21.54 21.99
N VAL A 65 -8.50 -22.07 21.73
CA VAL A 65 -8.07 -23.41 22.23
C VAL A 65 -6.80 -23.36 23.09
N ALA A 66 -6.65 -22.38 23.97
CA ALA A 66 -5.63 -22.43 25.03
C ALA A 66 -6.25 -22.14 26.41
N PRO A 67 -6.60 -23.17 27.22
CA PRO A 67 -7.06 -22.98 28.58
C PRO A 67 -5.88 -22.66 29.51
N ALA A 68 -6.16 -21.83 30.51
CA ALA A 68 -5.22 -21.33 31.51
C ALA A 68 -4.95 -22.30 32.68
N ALA A 69 -3.71 -22.22 33.23
CA ALA A 69 -3.23 -22.56 34.59
C ALA A 69 -3.04 -24.05 35.00
N PRO A 70 -2.23 -24.43 36.05
CA PRO A 70 -1.57 -23.61 37.09
C PRO A 70 -0.09 -23.97 37.45
N ALA A 71 0.43 -23.34 38.52
CA ALA A 71 1.80 -23.31 39.03
C ALA A 71 2.34 -24.58 39.77
N ALA A 72 3.68 -24.62 39.94
CA ALA A 72 4.49 -25.07 41.10
C ALA A 72 5.45 -26.30 40.99
N GLN A 73 6.77 -25.99 41.04
CA GLN A 73 7.87 -26.46 41.93
C GLN A 73 8.59 -27.86 41.87
N SER A 74 9.93 -27.76 42.09
CA SER A 74 10.95 -28.71 42.67
C SER A 74 11.72 -29.65 41.72
N GLN A 75 13.04 -29.94 41.79
CA GLN A 75 14.23 -29.51 42.57
C GLN A 75 15.52 -30.11 41.89
N ALA A 76 16.71 -29.56 42.22
CA ALA A 76 18.06 -29.89 41.68
C ALA A 76 18.70 -31.18 42.26
N PRO A 77 19.96 -31.52 41.86
CA PRO A 77 21.15 -31.10 42.62
C PRO A 77 22.34 -30.73 41.70
N ALA A 78 23.53 -30.27 42.10
CA ALA A 78 24.10 -29.46 43.19
C ALA A 78 25.61 -29.34 42.85
N SER A 79 26.21 -28.15 42.96
CA SER A 79 27.65 -27.91 43.26
C SER A 79 27.92 -26.39 43.47
N THR A 80 27.80 -25.97 44.73
CA THR A 80 28.57 -25.00 45.59
C THR A 80 29.49 -23.86 45.02
N PRO A 81 29.80 -22.77 45.80
CA PRO A 81 29.33 -21.39 45.49
C PRO A 81 30.33 -20.19 45.60
N ALA A 82 29.97 -19.05 44.94
CA ALA A 82 29.97 -17.60 45.33
C ALA A 82 31.24 -16.82 45.82
N PRO A 83 31.27 -15.45 45.93
CA PRO A 83 30.29 -14.39 45.54
C PRO A 83 30.81 -13.06 44.88
N ALA A 84 29.84 -12.36 44.23
CA ALA A 84 29.51 -10.90 44.21
C ALA A 84 30.40 -9.77 43.59
N SER A 85 29.83 -9.06 42.60
CA SER A 85 29.34 -7.65 42.73
C SER A 85 28.51 -7.17 41.51
N THR A 86 27.29 -6.70 41.81
CA THR A 86 26.46 -5.59 41.24
C THR A 86 26.82 -4.99 39.87
N GLY A 87 25.92 -4.71 38.91
CA GLY A 87 24.45 -4.71 38.90
C GLY A 87 24.02 -3.89 37.66
N GLY A 88 23.45 -4.56 36.66
CA GLY A 88 22.98 -3.97 35.40
C GLY A 88 21.47 -3.69 35.41
N SER A 89 21.11 -2.75 34.55
CA SER A 89 19.77 -2.29 34.17
C SER A 89 18.66 -3.34 34.19
N SER A 90 17.48 -2.92 34.62
CA SER A 90 16.32 -2.63 33.75
C SER A 90 15.06 -2.57 34.60
N THR A 91 14.22 -1.55 34.41
CA THR A 91 12.81 -1.67 34.81
C THR A 91 11.96 -1.04 33.73
N SER A 92 11.24 -1.92 33.05
CA SER A 92 10.15 -1.66 32.14
C SER A 92 9.05 -0.84 32.81
N THR A 93 8.38 0.01 32.04
CA THR A 93 6.98 0.32 32.32
C THR A 93 6.22 0.32 31.00
N SER A 94 5.35 -0.67 30.89
CA SER A 94 4.27 -0.76 29.91
C SER A 94 3.17 0.24 30.26
N ASN A 95 2.55 0.83 29.25
CA ASN A 95 1.11 1.10 29.23
C ASN A 95 0.69 1.28 27.77
N SER A 96 -0.09 0.34 27.22
CA SER A 96 -1.56 0.30 27.28
C SER A 96 -2.20 1.19 26.21
N ALA A 97 -2.64 0.50 25.16
CA ALA A 97 -3.81 0.75 24.32
C ALA A 97 -4.16 2.21 23.97
N SER A 98 -4.15 2.48 22.68
CA SER A 98 -5.30 3.10 22.03
C SER A 98 -5.47 2.49 20.65
N SER A 99 -6.46 1.61 20.56
CA SER A 99 -7.16 1.32 19.32
C SER A 99 -7.70 2.62 18.73
N SER A 100 -7.28 2.94 17.52
CA SER A 100 -8.03 3.83 16.65
C SER A 100 -7.97 3.28 15.23
N SER A 101 -9.07 2.61 14.91
CA SER A 101 -9.79 2.75 13.65
C SER A 101 -9.18 2.12 12.41
N ALA A 102 -9.85 1.07 11.95
CA ALA A 102 -9.96 0.77 10.53
C ALA A 102 -10.31 2.05 9.74
N GLY A 103 -9.60 2.27 8.64
CA GLY A 103 -9.91 3.30 7.65
C GLY A 103 -8.65 3.82 6.99
N GLY A 104 -8.57 3.70 5.66
CA GLY A 104 -7.71 4.60 4.90
C GLY A 104 -6.80 4.00 3.83
N SER A 105 -7.09 2.84 3.24
CA SER A 105 -6.45 2.53 1.94
C SER A 105 -6.78 3.61 0.90
N GLY A 106 -7.94 4.29 1.03
CA GLY A 106 -8.31 5.45 0.22
C GLY A 106 -7.47 6.70 0.53
N ASP A 107 -7.16 6.96 1.80
CA ASP A 107 -6.33 8.10 2.22
C ASP A 107 -4.88 7.91 1.80
N ALA A 108 -4.32 6.72 2.00
CA ALA A 108 -2.98 6.38 1.55
C ALA A 108 -2.85 6.47 0.02
N SER A 109 -3.82 5.94 -0.72
CA SER A 109 -3.83 6.04 -2.19
C SER A 109 -3.96 7.48 -2.66
N SER A 110 -4.86 8.28 -2.06
CA SER A 110 -5.04 9.69 -2.42
C SER A 110 -3.81 10.53 -2.09
N TRP A 111 -3.18 10.28 -0.93
CA TRP A 111 -1.92 10.91 -0.54
C TRP A 111 -0.76 10.51 -1.45
N ALA A 112 -0.64 9.23 -1.80
CA ALA A 112 0.41 8.72 -2.67
C ALA A 112 0.30 9.23 -4.11
N ASN A 113 -0.89 9.69 -4.52
CA ASN A 113 -1.14 10.36 -5.80
C ASN A 113 -1.03 11.89 -5.71
N SER A 114 -0.70 12.45 -4.55
CA SER A 114 -0.45 13.89 -4.41
C SER A 114 0.79 14.31 -5.19
N ALA A 115 0.85 15.60 -5.59
CA ALA A 115 2.00 16.13 -6.33
C ALA A 115 3.33 15.93 -5.60
N ALA A 116 3.35 16.07 -4.27
CA ALA A 116 4.54 15.85 -3.44
C ALA A 116 4.98 14.38 -3.45
N ALA A 117 4.04 13.45 -3.21
CA ALA A 117 4.32 12.02 -3.26
C ALA A 117 4.81 11.55 -4.63
N MET A 118 4.19 12.05 -5.71
CA MET A 118 4.59 11.73 -7.07
C MET A 118 5.97 12.30 -7.42
N ALA A 119 6.29 13.51 -6.95
CA ALA A 119 7.63 14.09 -7.11
C ALA A 119 8.70 13.24 -6.44
N VAL A 120 8.44 12.79 -5.19
CA VAL A 120 9.34 11.87 -4.47
C VAL A 120 9.50 10.56 -5.23
N LYS A 121 8.43 9.83 -5.52
CA LYS A 121 8.51 8.55 -6.25
C LYS A 121 9.22 8.67 -7.60
N THR A 122 8.99 9.75 -8.32
CA THR A 122 9.64 10.00 -9.62
C THR A 122 11.12 10.28 -9.45
N CYS A 123 11.51 11.08 -8.45
CA CYS A 123 12.91 11.37 -8.16
C CYS A 123 13.67 10.14 -7.65
N GLU A 124 13.05 9.35 -6.78
CA GLU A 124 13.66 8.19 -6.12
C GLU A 124 13.82 6.98 -7.06
N SER A 125 12.80 6.70 -7.89
CA SER A 125 12.76 5.46 -8.68
C SER A 125 12.20 5.63 -10.10
N GLY A 126 11.82 6.84 -10.51
CA GLY A 126 11.01 7.03 -11.70
C GLY A 126 9.60 6.48 -11.57
N ASN A 127 9.06 6.39 -10.34
CA ASN A 127 7.76 5.81 -10.02
C ASN A 127 7.65 4.31 -10.35
N ASN A 128 8.76 3.58 -10.21
CA ASN A 128 8.83 2.15 -10.48
C ASN A 128 8.77 1.34 -9.18
N TYR A 129 7.63 0.71 -8.95
CA TYR A 129 7.33 -0.10 -7.76
C TYR A 129 8.12 -1.40 -7.69
N SER A 130 8.71 -1.87 -8.78
CA SER A 130 9.52 -3.09 -8.81
C SER A 130 11.03 -2.79 -8.82
N THR A 131 11.43 -1.55 -8.50
CA THR A 131 12.84 -1.17 -8.50
C THR A 131 13.62 -1.95 -7.45
N ASN A 132 14.67 -2.63 -7.88
CA ASN A 132 15.64 -3.31 -7.03
C ASN A 132 16.99 -3.32 -7.75
N THR A 133 17.79 -2.29 -7.52
CA THR A 133 19.08 -2.10 -8.21
C THR A 133 20.26 -2.71 -7.44
N GLY A 134 20.00 -3.33 -6.28
CA GLY A 134 21.02 -3.84 -5.38
C GLY A 134 21.72 -2.78 -4.53
N ASN A 135 21.17 -1.56 -4.44
CA ASN A 135 21.71 -0.47 -3.62
C ASN A 135 21.23 -0.47 -2.15
N GLY A 136 20.48 -1.50 -1.73
CA GLY A 136 19.92 -1.63 -0.38
C GLY A 136 18.58 -0.94 -0.17
N TYR A 137 18.01 -0.33 -1.22
CA TYR A 137 16.70 0.30 -1.22
C TYR A 137 15.80 -0.34 -2.29
N TYR A 138 14.50 -0.35 -2.03
CA TYR A 138 13.55 -1.12 -2.83
C TYR A 138 12.27 -0.33 -3.13
N GLY A 139 11.69 -0.63 -4.29
CA GLY A 139 10.37 -0.16 -4.70
C GLY A 139 10.31 1.32 -5.06
N ALA A 140 9.09 1.83 -5.24
CA ALA A 140 8.89 3.17 -5.78
C ALA A 140 9.37 4.28 -4.81
N TRP A 141 9.28 3.98 -3.52
CA TRP A 141 9.59 4.88 -2.41
C TRP A 141 11.02 4.76 -1.90
N GLN A 142 11.83 3.89 -2.53
CA GLN A 142 13.21 3.60 -2.13
C GLN A 142 13.33 3.35 -0.62
N PHE A 143 12.56 2.39 -0.11
CA PHE A 143 12.62 1.98 1.28
C PHE A 143 13.85 1.13 1.57
N ASP A 144 14.53 1.35 2.71
CA ASP A 144 15.40 0.35 3.29
C ASP A 144 14.59 -0.74 4.02
N LEU A 145 15.19 -1.92 4.19
CA LEU A 145 14.51 -3.08 4.78
C LEU A 145 14.08 -2.86 6.25
N PRO A 146 14.92 -2.33 7.16
CA PRO A 146 14.50 -1.96 8.50
C PRO A 146 13.29 -1.03 8.55
N SER A 147 13.28 0.04 7.75
CA SER A 147 12.16 0.99 7.69
C SER A 147 10.89 0.35 7.13
N TRP A 148 11.02 -0.49 6.10
CA TRP A 148 9.91 -1.27 5.57
C TRP A 148 9.25 -2.13 6.65
N LEU A 149 10.05 -2.90 7.40
CA LEU A 149 9.55 -3.77 8.46
C LEU A 149 8.96 -2.99 9.63
N ALA A 150 9.61 -1.90 10.05
CA ALA A 150 9.16 -1.06 11.16
C ALA A 150 7.78 -0.41 10.90
N ASN A 151 7.45 -0.14 9.63
CA ASN A 151 6.20 0.50 9.23
C ASN A 151 5.11 -0.50 8.78
N GLY A 152 5.30 -1.80 9.08
CA GLY A 152 4.30 -2.85 8.83
C GLY A 152 4.38 -3.49 7.44
N GLY A 153 5.43 -3.19 6.67
CA GLY A 153 5.64 -3.75 5.33
C GLY A 153 5.79 -5.26 5.29
N GLY A 154 6.32 -5.87 6.36
CA GLY A 154 6.46 -7.32 6.49
C GLY A 154 5.15 -8.11 6.41
N ALA A 155 4.00 -7.45 6.63
CA ALA A 155 2.69 -8.06 6.43
C ALA A 155 2.32 -8.23 4.94
N TYR A 156 2.96 -7.48 4.04
CA TYR A 156 2.69 -7.51 2.60
C TYR A 156 3.73 -8.32 1.83
N ALA A 157 5.01 -8.10 2.12
CA ALA A 157 6.12 -8.84 1.50
C ALA A 157 7.40 -8.71 2.32
N ALA A 158 8.37 -9.59 2.06
CA ALA A 158 9.68 -9.52 2.68
C ALA A 158 10.42 -8.22 2.30
N THR A 159 10.33 -7.80 1.05
CA THR A 159 10.92 -6.55 0.54
C THR A 159 9.88 -5.70 -0.20
N PRO A 160 10.02 -4.36 -0.24
CA PRO A 160 9.09 -3.47 -0.92
C PRO A 160 8.84 -3.82 -2.39
N ASP A 161 9.88 -4.16 -3.16
CA ASP A 161 9.80 -4.49 -4.60
C ASP A 161 8.94 -5.73 -4.91
N GLN A 162 8.71 -6.58 -3.91
CA GLN A 162 7.85 -7.75 -3.99
C GLN A 162 6.40 -7.44 -3.56
N ALA A 163 6.16 -6.29 -2.94
CA ALA A 163 4.83 -5.85 -2.53
C ALA A 163 4.10 -5.13 -3.67
N SER A 164 2.77 -5.15 -3.61
CA SER A 164 1.95 -4.39 -4.55
C SER A 164 2.15 -2.88 -4.38
N ALA A 165 1.84 -2.10 -5.42
CA ALA A 165 1.94 -0.64 -5.36
C ALA A 165 1.12 -0.05 -4.20
N ALA A 166 -0.11 -0.52 -4.02
CA ALA A 166 -0.99 -0.10 -2.93
C ALA A 166 -0.41 -0.44 -1.55
N ALA A 167 0.25 -1.59 -1.39
CA ALA A 167 0.92 -1.96 -0.15
C ALA A 167 2.12 -1.03 0.14
N GLN A 168 2.93 -0.73 -0.88
CA GLN A 168 4.03 0.22 -0.74
C GLN A 168 3.54 1.62 -0.38
N ASP A 169 2.50 2.11 -1.04
CA ASP A 169 1.88 3.41 -0.77
C ASP A 169 1.30 3.47 0.65
N GLN A 170 0.69 2.37 1.13
CA GLN A 170 0.19 2.29 2.50
C GLN A 170 1.32 2.35 3.54
N VAL A 171 2.41 1.64 3.32
CA VAL A 171 3.56 1.64 4.24
C VAL A 171 4.29 2.99 4.19
N ALA A 172 4.40 3.60 3.01
CA ALA A 172 4.89 4.97 2.83
C ALA A 172 4.02 5.97 3.58
N TYR A 173 2.70 5.84 3.50
CA TYR A 173 1.78 6.69 4.24
C TYR A 173 1.95 6.53 5.75
N ASN A 174 2.08 5.30 6.25
CA ASN A 174 2.35 5.05 7.67
C ASN A 174 3.67 5.69 8.13
N TYR A 175 4.72 5.56 7.32
CA TYR A 175 6.01 6.17 7.62
C TYR A 175 5.92 7.69 7.60
N TYR A 176 5.23 8.25 6.61
CA TYR A 176 4.98 9.68 6.51
C TYR A 176 4.20 10.23 7.72
N GLN A 177 3.20 9.51 8.22
CA GLN A 177 2.45 9.95 9.40
C GLN A 177 3.31 10.03 10.68
N SER A 178 4.38 9.26 10.77
CA SER A 178 5.28 9.26 11.93
C SER A 178 6.50 10.18 11.77
N ALA A 179 7.08 10.25 10.57
CA ALA A 179 8.35 10.94 10.30
C ALA A 179 8.21 12.18 9.40
N GLY A 180 7.03 12.45 8.86
CA GLY A 180 6.82 13.45 7.82
C GLY A 180 7.64 13.13 6.57
N TRP A 181 8.04 14.16 5.80
CA TRP A 181 8.87 14.00 4.60
C TRP A 181 10.37 13.78 4.89
N GLY A 182 10.79 13.84 6.15
CA GLY A 182 12.20 13.77 6.56
C GLY A 182 13.01 12.60 5.96
N PRO A 183 12.45 11.38 5.85
CA PRO A 183 13.14 10.22 5.30
C PRO A 183 13.44 10.27 3.79
N TRP A 184 12.74 11.13 3.03
CA TRP A 184 12.89 11.22 1.58
C TRP A 184 13.72 12.45 1.23
N GLU A 185 14.96 12.25 0.78
CA GLU A 185 15.85 13.35 0.41
C GLU A 185 15.32 14.14 -0.79
N CYS A 186 14.67 13.46 -1.74
CA CYS A 186 14.01 14.09 -2.88
C CYS A 186 12.80 14.97 -2.52
N ALA A 187 12.33 14.95 -1.27
CA ALA A 187 11.21 15.78 -0.80
C ALA A 187 11.65 17.18 -0.31
N LYS A 188 12.95 17.47 -0.29
CA LYS A 188 13.53 18.72 0.24
C LYS A 188 13.77 19.79 -0.83
#